data_AF-A0A6N4SVK2-F1
#
_entry.id   AF-A0A6N4SVK2-F1
#
_cell.length_a   1.000
_cell.length_b   1.000
_cell.length_c   1.000
_cell.angle_alpha   90.00
_cell.angle_beta   90.00
_cell.angle_gamma   90.00
#
_symmetry.space_group_name_H-M   'P 1'
#
loop_
_entity.id
_entity.type
_entity.pdbx_description
1 polymer ?
#
loop_
_entity_poly.entity_id
_entity_poly.type
_entity_poly.pdbx_seq_one_letter_code
_entity_poly.pdbx_strand_id
1 'polypeptide(L)'
;MADKATIYIIDDDEIFQFITRKSFERLERNDNLFFFLNGEDALSSIKEAISGNKPSPDLIFLDINMPIMDGWDFLAELIKLEGEMKKTPQIYMVSSSIDDKDLIKSKTYNMIKDYIVKPIKDTHIKELLNNLN
;
A
#
# COMPACT_ATOMS: atom_id res chain seq x y z
N MET A 1 20.83 10.94 3.55
CA MET A 1 20.38 9.55 3.44
C MET A 1 18.88 9.61 3.53
N ALA A 2 18.14 9.22 2.49
CA ALA A 2 16.68 9.15 2.61
C ALA A 2 16.35 8.10 3.67
N ASP A 3 15.45 8.42 4.59
CA ASP A 3 15.05 7.48 5.63
C ASP A 3 14.44 6.22 4.99
N LYS A 4 14.73 5.08 5.62
CA LYS A 4 14.29 3.77 5.15
C LYS A 4 12.79 3.63 5.39
N ALA A 5 11.98 3.68 4.33
CA ALA A 5 10.52 3.55 4.45
C ALA A 5 10.11 2.10 4.60
N THR A 6 9.00 1.85 5.30
CA THR A 6 8.33 0.55 5.33
C THR A 6 7.11 0.60 4.41
N ILE A 7 7.08 -0.26 3.41
CA ILE A 7 6.10 -0.25 2.32
C ILE A 7 5.41 -1.60 2.28
N TYR A 8 4.08 -1.60 2.37
CA TYR A 8 3.26 -2.79 2.24
C TYR A 8 2.65 -2.81 0.83
N ILE A 9 2.77 -3.94 0.14
CA ILE A 9 2.23 -4.18 -1.20
C ILE A 9 1.19 -5.27 -1.06
N ILE A 10 -0.08 -4.93 -1.28
CA ILE A 10 -1.23 -5.81 -1.06
C ILE A 10 -1.92 -5.98 -2.41
N ASP A 11 -1.72 -7.14 -3.01
CA ASP A 11 -2.17 -7.45 -4.37
C ASP A 11 -2.19 -8.98 -4.54
N ASP A 12 -3.27 -9.56 -5.04
CA ASP A 12 -3.37 -11.00 -5.27
C ASP A 12 -2.59 -11.47 -6.51
N ASP A 13 -2.13 -10.54 -7.36
CA ASP A 13 -1.31 -10.84 -8.54
C ASP A 13 0.19 -10.94 -8.18
N GLU A 14 0.70 -12.18 -8.13
CA GLU A 14 2.12 -12.49 -7.93
C GLU A 14 3.05 -11.84 -8.98
N ILE A 15 2.58 -11.70 -10.23
CA ILE A 15 3.35 -11.07 -11.31
C ILE A 15 3.52 -9.58 -11.00
N PHE A 16 2.44 -8.93 -10.56
CA PHE A 16 2.50 -7.53 -10.15
C PHE A 16 3.46 -7.32 -8.98
N GLN A 17 3.40 -8.17 -7.95
CA GLN A 17 4.31 -8.11 -6.81
C GLN A 17 5.78 -8.30 -7.25
N PHE A 18 6.03 -9.25 -8.15
CA PHE A 18 7.35 -9.51 -8.70
C PHE A 18 7.91 -8.31 -9.47
N ILE A 19 7.10 -7.71 -10.35
CA ILE A 19 7.49 -6.52 -11.12
C ILE A 19 7.80 -5.36 -10.16
N THR A 20 6.94 -5.13 -9.17
CA THR A 20 7.13 -4.08 -8.18
C THR A 20 8.45 -4.27 -7.42
N ARG A 21 8.73 -5.49 -6.93
CA ARG A 21 10.01 -5.83 -6.30
C ARG A 21 11.20 -5.49 -7.21
N LYS A 22 11.15 -5.91 -8.48
CA LYS A 22 12.23 -5.64 -9.45
C LYS A 22 12.43 -4.15 -9.71
N SER A 23 11.38 -3.35 -9.66
CA SER A 23 11.48 -1.90 -9.77
C SER A 23 12.20 -1.28 -8.57
N PHE A 24 11.86 -1.67 -7.34
CA PHE A 24 12.60 -1.20 -6.14
C PHE A 24 14.07 -1.63 -6.14
N GLU A 25 14.37 -2.87 -6.56
CA GLU A 25 15.75 -3.36 -6.70
C GLU A 25 16.55 -2.53 -7.72
N ARG A 26 15.97 -2.24 -8.88
CA ARG A 26 16.61 -1.43 -9.94
C ARG A 26 16.85 0.02 -9.52
N LEU A 27 16.03 0.53 -8.62
CA LEU A 27 16.19 1.87 -8.05
C LEU A 27 17.21 1.91 -6.90
N GLU A 28 17.88 0.79 -6.60
CA GLU A 28 18.88 0.65 -5.54
C GLU A 28 18.35 1.13 -4.17
N ARG A 29 17.06 0.92 -3.92
CA ARG A 29 16.41 1.35 -2.68
C ARG A 29 16.54 0.30 -1.61
N ASN A 30 16.77 0.75 -0.38
CA ASN A 30 16.91 -0.10 0.80
C ASN A 30 15.65 -0.07 1.70
N ASP A 31 14.48 0.23 1.14
CA ASP A 31 13.21 0.23 1.87
C ASP A 31 12.83 -1.18 2.37
N ASN A 32 12.02 -1.26 3.41
CA ASN A 32 11.44 -2.51 3.87
C ASN A 32 10.16 -2.81 3.08
N LEU A 33 10.22 -3.74 2.13
CA LEU A 33 9.07 -4.15 1.34
C LEU A 33 8.42 -5.40 1.94
N PHE A 34 7.14 -5.31 2.25
CA PHE A 34 6.30 -6.44 2.67
C PHE A 34 5.23 -6.68 1.61
N PHE A 35 5.04 -7.93 1.23
CA PHE A 35 4.13 -8.31 0.15
C PHE A 35 3.06 -9.26 0.68
N PHE A 36 1.81 -9.02 0.31
CA PHE A 36 0.63 -9.75 0.79
C PHE A 36 -0.28 -10.06 -0.39
N LEU A 37 -0.67 -11.34 -0.53
CA LEU A 37 -1.55 -11.81 -1.61
C LEU A 37 -3.04 -11.62 -1.28
N ASN A 38 -3.37 -11.14 -0.09
CA ASN A 38 -4.73 -10.90 0.34
C ASN A 38 -4.78 -9.84 1.47
N GLY A 39 -5.95 -9.24 1.66
CA GLY A 39 -6.18 -8.23 2.69
C GLY A 39 -6.11 -8.75 4.13
N GLU A 40 -6.47 -10.01 4.39
CA GLU A 40 -6.49 -10.58 5.74
C GLU A 40 -5.07 -10.71 6.33
N ASP A 41 -4.13 -11.24 5.56
CA ASP A 41 -2.73 -11.36 5.94
C ASP A 41 -2.09 -9.98 6.18
N ALA A 42 -2.45 -9.01 5.33
CA ALA A 42 -2.01 -7.63 5.49
C ALA A 42 -2.55 -7.00 6.78
N LEU A 43 -3.85 -7.16 7.07
CA LEU A 43 -4.47 -6.69 8.32
C LEU A 43 -3.85 -7.35 9.54
N SER A 44 -3.57 -8.65 9.48
CA SER A 44 -2.88 -9.39 10.55
C SER A 44 -1.50 -8.79 10.81
N SER A 45 -0.73 -8.52 9.75
CA SER A 45 0.59 -7.88 9.88
C SER A 45 0.50 -6.46 10.44
N ILE A 46 -0.54 -5.70 10.12
CA ILE A 46 -0.79 -4.37 10.70
C ILE A 46 -1.11 -4.48 12.20
N LYS A 47 -1.94 -5.44 12.62
CA LYS A 47 -2.21 -5.69 14.06
C LYS A 47 -0.96 -6.08 14.83
N GLU A 48 -0.08 -6.88 14.23
CA GLU A 48 1.23 -7.19 14.79
C GLU A 48 2.12 -5.94 14.89
N ALA A 49 2.04 -5.03 13.91
CA ALA A 49 2.77 -3.77 13.94
C ALA A 49 2.26 -2.80 15.01
N ILE A 50 0.94 -2.73 15.21
CA ILE A 50 0.30 -2.02 16.33
C ILE A 50 0.84 -2.54 17.66
N SER A 51 0.88 -3.86 17.83
CA SER A 51 1.43 -4.53 19.01
C SER A 51 2.95 -4.39 19.18
N GLY A 52 3.65 -3.82 18.19
CA GLY A 52 5.10 -3.62 18.21
C GLY A 52 5.94 -4.84 17.82
N ASN A 53 5.30 -5.92 17.35
CA ASN A 53 5.98 -7.13 16.89
C ASN A 53 6.51 -7.02 15.44
N LYS A 54 5.98 -6.06 14.68
CA LYS A 54 6.38 -5.76 13.29
C LYS A 54 6.55 -4.25 13.05
N PRO A 55 7.29 -3.85 11.99
CA PRO A 55 7.38 -2.44 11.61
C PRO A 55 6.05 -1.94 11.03
N SER A 56 5.63 -0.75 11.47
CA SER A 56 4.43 -0.08 10.96
C SER A 56 4.68 0.49 9.55
N PRO A 57 3.74 0.31 8.61
CA PRO A 57 3.88 0.84 7.26
C PRO A 57 3.88 2.36 7.25
N ASP A 58 4.75 2.94 6.43
CA ASP A 58 4.71 4.34 5.99
C ASP A 58 3.79 4.50 4.77
N LEU A 59 3.80 3.48 3.91
CA LEU A 59 3.13 3.46 2.62
C LEU A 59 2.44 2.12 2.40
N ILE A 60 1.24 2.15 1.84
CA ILE A 60 0.50 0.96 1.41
C ILE A 60 0.12 1.12 -0.06
N PHE A 61 0.55 0.18 -0.90
CA PHE A 61 -0.02 -0.06 -2.21
C PHE A 61 -1.11 -1.11 -2.06
N LEU A 62 -2.35 -0.71 -2.32
CA LEU A 62 -3.53 -1.53 -2.10
C LEU A 62 -4.27 -1.75 -3.41
N ASP A 63 -4.31 -3.00 -3.88
CA ASP A 63 -5.16 -3.35 -5.00
C ASP A 63 -6.65 -3.25 -4.63
N ILE A 64 -7.46 -2.74 -5.56
CA ILE A 64 -8.91 -2.65 -5.37
C ILE A 64 -9.59 -3.99 -5.58
N ASN A 65 -9.15 -4.75 -6.59
CA ASN A 65 -9.86 -5.91 -7.12
C ASN A 65 -9.19 -7.21 -6.65
N MET A 66 -9.25 -7.47 -5.35
CA MET A 66 -8.78 -8.72 -4.76
C MET A 66 -9.94 -9.69 -4.51
N PRO A 67 -9.72 -11.02 -4.63
CA PRO A 67 -10.70 -12.03 -4.27
C PRO A 67 -10.89 -12.09 -2.74
N ILE A 68 -12.09 -12.48 -2.31
CA ILE A 68 -12.51 -12.69 -0.90
C ILE A 68 -12.67 -11.38 -0.10
N MET A 69 -11.65 -10.52 -0.09
CA MET A 69 -11.67 -9.21 0.55
C MET A 69 -11.15 -8.18 -0.45
N ASP A 70 -12.05 -7.30 -0.90
CA ASP A 70 -11.67 -6.24 -1.83
C ASP A 70 -10.87 -5.13 -1.11
N GLY A 71 -10.23 -4.24 -1.88
CA GLY A 71 -9.43 -3.16 -1.30
C GLY A 71 -10.27 -2.18 -0.45
N TRP A 72 -11.58 -2.07 -0.71
CA TRP A 72 -12.46 -1.21 0.07
C TRP A 72 -12.82 -1.82 1.43
N ASP A 73 -13.05 -3.12 1.48
CA ASP A 73 -13.27 -3.89 2.70
C ASP A 73 -12.02 -3.85 3.59
N PHE A 74 -10.85 -4.04 3.00
CA PHE A 74 -9.58 -3.85 3.70
C PHE A 74 -9.47 -2.45 4.31
N LEU A 75 -9.78 -1.41 3.52
CA LEU A 75 -9.73 -0.03 3.98
C LEU A 75 -10.72 0.23 5.13
N ALA A 76 -11.93 -0.33 5.05
CA ALA A 76 -12.93 -0.19 6.10
C ALA A 76 -12.47 -0.81 7.43
N GLU A 77 -11.81 -1.97 7.39
CA GLU A 77 -11.19 -2.58 8.58
C GLU A 77 -9.98 -1.79 9.06
N LEU A 78 -9.16 -1.29 8.14
CA LEU A 78 -7.97 -0.48 8.47
C LEU A 78 -8.35 0.80 9.22
N ILE A 79 -9.41 1.49 8.80
CA ILE A 79 -9.90 2.72 9.44
C ILE A 79 -10.32 2.47 10.89
N LYS A 80 -10.92 1.31 11.19
CA LYS A 80 -11.28 0.95 12.57
C LYS A 80 -10.05 0.85 13.48
N LEU A 81 -8.90 0.51 12.90
CA LEU A 81 -7.62 0.37 13.61
C LEU A 81 -6.81 1.67 13.64
N GLU A 82 -7.21 2.72 12.93
CA GLU A 82 -6.41 3.95 12.75
C GLU A 82 -6.02 4.58 14.10
N GLY A 83 -6.93 4.59 15.07
CA GLY A 83 -6.66 5.13 16.41
C GLY A 83 -5.66 4.34 17.26
N GLU A 84 -5.34 3.10 16.87
CA GLU A 84 -4.36 2.25 17.55
C GLU A 84 -2.99 2.26 16.84
N MET A 85 -2.92 2.78 15.60
CA MET A 85 -1.68 2.82 14.84
C MET A 85 -0.74 3.89 15.38
N LYS A 86 0.55 3.54 15.46
CA LYS A 86 1.61 4.49 15.85
C LYS A 86 1.74 5.67 14.88
N LYS A 87 1.38 5.45 13.61
CA LYS A 87 1.36 6.43 12.54
C LYS A 87 0.33 6.01 11.49
N THR A 88 -0.34 6.97 10.88
CA THR A 88 -1.27 6.73 9.77
C THR A 88 -0.46 6.52 8.49
N PRO A 89 -0.53 5.35 7.84
CA PRO A 89 0.15 5.11 6.57
C PRO A 89 -0.50 5.93 5.45
N GLN A 90 0.30 6.35 4.47
CA GLN A 90 -0.24 6.85 3.20
C GLN A 90 -0.71 5.66 2.34
N ILE A 91 -1.93 5.71 1.84
CA ILE A 91 -2.49 4.64 1.00
C ILE A 91 -2.57 5.12 -0.44
N TYR A 92 -2.07 4.29 -1.35
CA TYR A 92 -2.21 4.46 -2.78
C TYR A 92 -3.01 3.28 -3.32
N MET A 93 -4.18 3.58 -3.86
CA MET A 93 -5.02 2.56 -4.47
C MET A 93 -4.41 2.17 -5.80
N VAL A 94 -4.30 0.88 -6.05
CA VAL A 94 -3.73 0.31 -7.28
C VAL A 94 -4.84 -0.44 -8.01
N SER A 95 -4.89 -0.28 -9.33
CA SER A 95 -5.86 -1.02 -10.15
C SER A 95 -5.40 -1.12 -11.60
N SER A 96 -5.90 -2.16 -12.29
CA SER A 96 -5.67 -2.37 -13.72
C SER A 96 -6.42 -1.36 -14.61
N SER A 97 -7.41 -0.66 -14.07
CA SER A 97 -8.17 0.37 -14.78
C SER A 97 -8.51 1.54 -13.86
N ILE A 98 -8.71 2.71 -14.45
CA ILE A 98 -9.29 3.86 -13.74
C ILE A 98 -10.81 3.77 -13.93
N ASP A 99 -11.54 3.63 -12.83
CA ASP A 99 -12.98 3.91 -12.79
C ASP A 99 -13.17 5.27 -12.10
N ASP A 100 -13.92 6.18 -12.73
CA ASP A 100 -14.23 7.49 -12.15
C ASP A 100 -14.95 7.36 -10.80
N LYS A 101 -15.73 6.29 -10.60
CA LYS A 101 -16.40 6.02 -9.32
C LYS A 101 -15.40 5.72 -8.21
N ASP A 102 -14.39 4.89 -8.51
CA ASP A 102 -13.36 4.54 -7.55
C ASP A 102 -12.48 5.75 -7.22
N LEU A 103 -12.21 6.60 -8.21
CA LEU A 103 -11.48 7.86 -8.02
C LEU A 103 -12.28 8.87 -7.17
N ILE A 104 -13.60 8.96 -7.35
CA ILE A 104 -14.43 9.84 -6.53
C ILE A 104 -14.52 9.28 -5.10
N LYS A 105 -14.72 7.96 -4.97
CA LYS A 105 -14.81 7.28 -3.68
C LYS A 105 -13.50 7.43 -2.89
N SER A 106 -12.34 7.28 -3.54
CA SER A 106 -11.05 7.37 -2.87
C SER A 106 -10.81 8.74 -2.23
N LYS A 107 -11.25 9.82 -2.88
CA LYS A 107 -11.17 11.19 -2.37
C LYS A 107 -12.01 11.44 -1.10
N THR A 108 -12.92 10.54 -0.76
CA THR A 108 -13.71 10.64 0.48
C THR A 108 -12.97 10.12 1.71
N TYR A 109 -11.83 9.44 1.53
CA TYR A 109 -11.03 8.88 2.61
C TYR A 109 -9.72 9.64 2.78
N ASN A 110 -9.48 10.20 3.97
CA ASN A 110 -8.27 10.99 4.26
C ASN A 110 -6.96 10.19 4.17
N MET A 111 -7.02 8.87 4.39
CA MET A 111 -5.86 7.98 4.32
C MET A 111 -5.39 7.74 2.88
N ILE A 112 -6.28 7.87 1.89
CA ILE A 112 -5.93 7.67 0.49
C ILE A 112 -5.32 8.96 -0.06
N LYS A 113 -4.09 8.84 -0.57
CA LYS A 113 -3.37 9.95 -1.20
C LYS A 113 -3.64 10.04 -2.69
N ASP A 114 -3.55 8.92 -3.40
CA ASP A 114 -3.74 8.92 -4.84
C ASP A 114 -4.10 7.52 -5.38
N TYR A 115 -4.35 7.48 -6.68
CA TYR A 115 -4.68 6.29 -7.45
C TYR A 115 -3.60 6.01 -8.49
N ILE A 116 -3.15 4.75 -8.58
CA ILE A 116 -2.09 4.33 -9.48
C ILE A 116 -2.62 3.24 -10.40
N VAL A 117 -2.42 3.43 -11.70
CA VAL A 117 -2.72 2.40 -12.71
C VAL A 117 -1.56 1.42 -12.81
N LYS A 118 -1.85 0.12 -12.76
CA LYS A 118 -0.86 -0.94 -12.97
C LYS A 118 -0.25 -0.86 -14.38
N PRO A 119 1.05 -1.17 -14.55
CA PRO A 119 2.04 -1.47 -13.51
C PRO A 119 2.62 -0.19 -12.87
N ILE A 120 3.10 -0.29 -11.63
CA ILE A 120 3.78 0.83 -10.97
C ILE A 120 5.11 1.09 -11.67
N LYS A 121 5.21 2.26 -12.31
CA LYS A 121 6.43 2.72 -13.00
C LYS A 121 7.44 3.25 -11.98
N ASP A 122 8.73 3.14 -12.33
CA ASP A 122 9.84 3.67 -11.54
C ASP A 122 9.71 5.16 -11.23
N THR A 123 9.14 5.94 -12.15
CA THR A 123 8.87 7.36 -11.97
C THR A 123 7.88 7.60 -10.83
N HIS A 124 6.79 6.83 -10.78
CA HIS A 124 5.82 6.91 -9.68
C HIS A 124 6.49 6.54 -8.36
N ILE A 125 7.25 5.44 -8.29
CA ILE A 125 7.95 5.06 -7.06
C ILE A 125 8.86 6.20 -6.57
N LYS A 126 9.62 6.85 -7.45
CA LYS A 126 10.47 7.99 -7.08
C LYS A 126 9.65 9.16 -6.54
N GLU A 127 8.56 9.53 -7.20
CA GLU A 127 7.69 10.64 -6.80
C GLU A 127 7.04 10.40 -5.43
N LEU A 128 6.48 9.21 -5.24
CA LEU A 128 5.81 8.81 -3.99
C LEU A 128 6.75 8.88 -2.80
N LEU A 129 7.98 8.42 -2.97
CA LEU A 129 8.96 8.38 -1.89
C LEU A 129 9.58 9.75 -1.63
N ASN A 130 9.60 10.66 -2.61
CA ASN A 130 9.96 12.05 -2.35
C ASN A 130 8.94 12.74 -1.44
N ASN A 131 7.66 12.37 -1.54
CA ASN A 131 6.56 12.90 -0.72
C ASN A 131 6.48 12.31 0.70
N LEU A 132 7.34 11.35 1.05
CA LEU A 132 7.44 10.78 2.40
C LEU A 132 8.43 11.53 3.30
N ASN A 133 9.06 12.62 2.83
CA ASN A 133 10.01 13.45 3.58
C ASN A 133 9.37 14.73 4.14
#